data_AF-A0A7K4DD19-F1
#
_entry.id   AF-A0A7K4DD19-F1
#
_cell.length_a   1.000
_cell.length_b   1.000
_cell.length_c   1.000
_cell.angle_alpha   90.00
_cell.angle_beta   90.00
_cell.angle_gamma   90.00
#
_symmetry.space_group_name_H-M   'P 1'
#
loop_
_entity.id
_entity.type
_entity.pdbx_description
1 polymer ?
#
loop_
_entity_poly.entity_id
_entity_poly.type
_entity_poly.pdbx_seq_one_letter_code
_entity_poly.pdbx_strand_id
1 'polypeptide(L)'
;GKPTPYQAMRFARKIERELEQGFRYRFEADVKILNTVPVSLQHEVIKSGRRVFSRDTERRVRYEAGVFSRYLDYADTLDWFDRVLLTRV
;
A
#
# COMPACT_ATOMS: atom_id res chain seq x y z
N GLY A 1 -9.50 1.48 -17.29
CA GLY A 1 -8.49 2.55 -17.12
C GLY A 1 -8.01 2.60 -15.69
N LYS A 2 -6.79 3.10 -15.43
CA LYS A 2 -6.34 3.36 -14.05
C LYS A 2 -7.24 4.44 -13.43
N PRO A 3 -7.71 4.27 -12.18
CA PRO A 3 -8.56 5.27 -11.54
C PRO A 3 -7.79 6.58 -11.34
N THR A 4 -8.48 7.71 -11.46
CA THR A 4 -7.86 9.02 -11.17
C THR A 4 -7.53 9.12 -9.67
N PRO A 5 -6.57 9.97 -9.25
CA PRO A 5 -6.24 10.14 -7.83
C PRO A 5 -7.47 10.47 -6.97
N TYR A 6 -8.38 11.32 -7.48
CA TYR A 6 -9.63 11.66 -6.82
C TYR A 6 -10.56 10.45 -6.66
N GLN A 7 -10.69 9.61 -7.69
CA GLN A 7 -11.50 8.39 -7.62
C GLN A 7 -10.93 7.40 -6.59
N ALA A 8 -9.61 7.23 -6.56
CA ALA A 8 -8.94 6.37 -5.57
C ALA A 8 -9.15 6.90 -4.14
N MET A 9 -8.98 8.20 -3.92
CA MET A 9 -9.21 8.84 -2.62
C MET A 9 -10.68 8.71 -2.17
N ARG A 10 -11.64 9.00 -3.06
CA ARG A 10 -13.07 8.88 -2.74
C ARG A 10 -13.45 7.44 -2.40
N PHE A 11 -12.89 6.48 -3.12
CA PHE A 11 -13.11 5.07 -2.85
C PHE A 11 -12.51 4.64 -1.51
N ALA A 12 -11.25 5.02 -1.23
CA ALA A 12 -10.61 4.76 0.06
C ALA A 12 -11.46 5.28 1.23
N ARG A 13 -11.84 6.57 1.21
CA ARG A 13 -12.68 7.19 2.26
C ARG A 13 -14.01 6.49 2.48
N LYS A 14 -14.62 5.98 1.41
CA LYS A 14 -15.87 5.22 1.54
C LYS A 14 -15.63 3.95 2.35
N ILE A 15 -14.55 3.22 2.05
CA ILE A 15 -14.21 1.97 2.75
C ILE A 15 -13.78 2.23 4.20
N GLU A 16 -13.02 3.30 4.47
CA GLU A 16 -12.65 3.72 5.84
C GLU A 16 -13.89 3.84 6.71
N ARG A 17 -14.86 4.66 6.24
CA ARG A 17 -16.11 4.89 6.96
C ARG A 17 -16.91 3.61 7.19
N GLU A 18 -16.99 2.73 6.19
CA GLU A 18 -17.69 1.44 6.31
C GLU A 18 -17.02 0.52 7.34
N LEU A 19 -15.69 0.49 7.38
CA LEU A 19 -14.93 -0.30 8.36
C LEU A 19 -15.10 0.26 9.77
N GLU A 20 -14.92 1.57 9.95
CA GLU A 20 -15.09 2.24 11.25
C GLU A 20 -16.50 2.02 11.79
N GLN A 21 -17.52 2.17 10.95
CA GLN A 21 -18.90 1.90 11.32
C GLN A 21 -19.10 0.44 11.72
N GLY A 22 -18.50 -0.51 10.99
CA GLY A 22 -18.50 -1.94 11.32
C GLY A 22 -17.88 -2.25 12.69
N PHE A 23 -16.83 -1.51 13.06
CA PHE A 23 -16.19 -1.60 14.37
C PHE A 23 -16.82 -0.70 15.45
N ARG A 24 -17.99 -0.09 15.17
CA ARG A 24 -18.67 0.85 16.08
C ARG A 24 -17.77 2.01 16.52
N TYR A 25 -16.95 2.51 15.61
CA TYR A 25 -16.00 3.62 15.82
C TYR A 25 -15.02 3.38 16.98
N ARG A 26 -14.76 2.13 17.36
CA ARG A 26 -13.79 1.78 18.40
C ARG A 26 -12.34 1.97 17.96
N PHE A 27 -12.11 1.95 16.66
CA PHE A 27 -10.80 2.08 16.04
C PHE A 27 -10.91 2.98 14.82
N GLU A 28 -9.92 3.85 14.62
CA GLU A 28 -9.72 4.58 13.38
C GLU A 28 -9.16 3.63 12.33
N ALA A 29 -9.67 3.72 11.09
CA ALA A 29 -9.20 2.89 9.99
C ALA A 29 -8.59 3.77 8.89
N ASP A 30 -7.28 3.64 8.67
CA ASP A 30 -6.61 4.22 7.49
C ASP A 30 -6.62 3.22 6.33
N VAL A 31 -7.25 3.57 5.20
CA VAL A 31 -7.32 2.73 4.01
C VAL A 31 -6.53 3.37 2.89
N LYS A 32 -5.53 2.63 2.39
CA LYS A 32 -4.76 3.03 1.21
C LYS A 32 -5.04 2.13 0.01
N ILE A 33 -5.13 2.74 -1.17
CA ILE A 33 -5.22 2.01 -2.44
C ILE A 33 -3.80 1.70 -2.91
N LEU A 34 -3.37 0.45 -2.78
CA LEU A 34 -1.98 0.06 -3.08
C LEU A 34 -1.54 0.36 -4.51
N ASN A 35 -2.46 0.41 -5.47
CA ASN A 35 -2.14 0.75 -6.86
C ASN A 35 -1.69 2.21 -7.07
N THR A 36 -1.93 3.10 -6.10
CA THR A 36 -1.61 4.54 -6.20
C THR A 36 -0.56 5.01 -5.21
N VAL A 37 -0.13 4.16 -4.28
CA VAL A 37 0.90 4.52 -3.28
C VAL A 37 2.31 4.23 -3.79
N PRO A 38 3.36 4.83 -3.21
CA PRO A 38 4.76 4.52 -3.57
C PRO A 38 5.12 3.04 -3.42
N VAL A 39 6.10 2.58 -4.21
CA VAL A 39 6.51 1.17 -4.23
C VAL A 39 7.04 0.67 -2.88
N SER A 40 7.68 1.55 -2.10
CA SER A 40 8.15 1.24 -0.75
C SER A 40 7.00 0.85 0.18
N LEU A 41 5.92 1.63 0.18
CA LEU A 41 4.73 1.33 0.98
C LEU A 41 4.00 0.07 0.47
N GLN A 42 3.94 -0.15 -0.85
CA GLN A 42 3.39 -1.39 -1.40
C GLN A 42 4.18 -2.60 -0.92
N HIS A 43 5.52 -2.54 -0.96
CA HIS A 43 6.40 -3.60 -0.53
C HIS A 43 6.26 -3.88 0.98
N GLU A 44 6.22 -2.84 1.81
CA GLU A 44 6.03 -3.00 3.26
C GLU A 44 4.71 -3.72 3.56
N VAL A 45 3.60 -3.32 2.92
CA VAL A 45 2.30 -3.98 3.09
C VAL A 45 2.33 -5.45 2.66
N ILE A 46 3.06 -5.80 1.60
CA ILE A 46 3.20 -7.20 1.17
C ILE A 46 4.07 -8.01 2.15
N LYS A 47 5.14 -7.40 2.66
CA LYS A 47 6.12 -8.05 3.52
C LYS A 47 5.59 -8.30 4.94
N SER A 48 4.98 -7.29 5.56
CA SER A 48 4.57 -7.34 6.97
C SER A 48 3.05 -7.44 7.16
N GLY A 49 2.27 -7.11 6.12
CA GLY A 49 0.81 -7.10 6.21
C GLY A 49 0.19 -8.50 6.34
N ARG A 50 -0.93 -8.57 7.06
CA ARG A 50 -1.77 -9.78 7.14
C ARG A 50 -2.88 -9.73 6.11
N ARG A 51 -2.96 -10.75 5.26
CA ARG A 51 -4.05 -10.88 4.28
C ARG A 51 -5.37 -11.22 4.98
N VAL A 52 -6.39 -10.39 4.73
CA VAL A 52 -7.76 -10.62 5.23
C VAL A 52 -8.66 -11.24 4.16
N PHE A 53 -8.49 -10.88 2.89
CA PHE A 53 -9.35 -11.33 1.79
C PHE A 53 -8.61 -11.37 0.45
N SER A 54 -8.93 -12.36 -0.39
CA SER A 54 -8.43 -12.47 -1.77
C SER A 54 -9.43 -13.22 -2.64
N ARG A 55 -9.81 -12.63 -3.78
CA ARG A 55 -10.72 -13.27 -4.75
C ARG A 55 -10.00 -14.18 -5.74
N ASP A 56 -8.81 -13.77 -6.16
CA ASP A 56 -8.01 -14.42 -7.20
C ASP A 56 -6.56 -14.49 -6.73
N THR A 57 -6.11 -15.72 -6.48
CA THR A 57 -4.75 -16.01 -5.99
C THR A 57 -3.69 -15.74 -7.06
N GLU A 58 -3.99 -16.02 -8.32
CA GLU A 58 -3.04 -15.91 -9.42
C GLU A 58 -2.75 -14.43 -9.73
N ARG A 59 -3.81 -13.62 -9.81
CA ARG A 59 -3.68 -12.17 -9.97
C ARG A 59 -2.92 -11.53 -8.82
N ARG A 60 -3.11 -12.05 -7.61
CA ARG A 60 -2.38 -11.60 -6.42
C ARG A 60 -0.89 -11.92 -6.52
N VAL A 61 -0.53 -13.16 -6.83
CA VAL A 61 0.89 -13.57 -6.97
C VAL A 61 1.59 -12.72 -8.03
N ARG A 62 0.94 -12.47 -9.17
CA ARG A 62 1.47 -11.55 -10.19
C ARG A 62 1.71 -10.13 -9.67
N TYR A 63 0.76 -9.61 -8.87
CA TYR A 63 0.91 -8.29 -8.28
C TYR A 63 2.07 -8.25 -7.27
N GLU A 64 2.14 -9.22 -6.35
CA GLU A 64 3.18 -9.32 -5.32
C GLU A 64 4.57 -9.43 -5.97
N ALA A 65 4.74 -10.31 -6.96
CA ALA A 65 5.99 -10.45 -7.72
C ALA A 65 6.36 -9.16 -8.48
N GLY A 66 5.38 -8.49 -9.10
CA GLY A 66 5.61 -7.24 -9.82
C GLY A 66 5.94 -6.06 -8.90
N VAL A 67 5.47 -6.04 -7.65
CA VAL A 67 5.93 -5.06 -6.64
C VAL A 67 7.34 -5.41 -6.19
N PHE A 68 7.62 -6.68 -5.93
CA PHE A 68 8.94 -7.12 -5.47
C PHE A 68 10.05 -6.76 -6.47
N SER A 69 9.85 -7.04 -7.76
CA SER A 69 10.79 -6.64 -8.82
C SER A 69 11.03 -5.13 -8.83
N ARG A 70 9.95 -4.32 -8.86
CA ARG A 70 10.07 -2.86 -8.86
C ARG A 70 10.72 -2.32 -7.58
N TYR A 71 10.49 -2.97 -6.45
CA TYR A 71 11.13 -2.56 -5.20
C TYR A 71 12.63 -2.83 -5.25
N LEU A 72 13.05 -4.01 -5.74
CA LEU A 72 14.47 -4.35 -5.92
C LEU A 72 15.16 -3.38 -6.88
N ASP A 73 14.49 -2.99 -7.97
CA ASP A 73 15.03 -1.99 -8.92
C ASP A 73 15.27 -0.61 -8.25
N TYR A 74 14.52 -0.29 -7.20
CA TYR A 74 14.60 0.98 -6.47
C TYR A 74 15.32 0.88 -5.11
N ALA A 75 15.74 -0.31 -4.69
CA ALA A 75 16.24 -0.57 -3.34
C ALA A 75 17.50 0.23 -3.04
N ASP A 76 18.46 0.26 -3.98
CA ASP A 76 19.71 1.02 -3.84
C ASP A 76 19.46 2.52 -3.72
N THR A 77 18.44 3.03 -4.43
CA THR A 77 18.05 4.45 -4.35
C THR A 77 17.43 4.78 -2.99
N LEU A 78 16.62 3.88 -2.44
CA LEU A 78 16.03 4.06 -1.12
C LEU A 78 17.11 4.02 -0.02
N ASP A 79 18.08 3.10 -0.11
CA ASP A 79 19.21 3.03 0.84
C ASP A 79 20.05 4.31 0.80
N TRP A 80 20.29 4.86 -0.40
CA TRP A 80 20.94 6.18 -0.53
C TRP A 80 20.13 7.29 0.15
N PHE A 81 18.82 7.35 -0.07
CA PHE A 81 17.95 8.35 0.58
C PHE A 81 17.98 8.25 2.09
N ASP A 82 17.88 7.03 2.63
CA ASP A 82 17.90 6.79 4.08
C ASP A 82 19.22 7.26 4.69
N ARG A 83 20.36 6.95 4.05
CA ARG A 83 21.68 7.43 4.49
C ARG A 83 21.76 8.96 4.50
N VAL A 84 21.33 9.61 3.42
CA VAL A 84 21.38 11.08 3.30
C VAL A 84 20.48 11.77 4.33
N LEU A 85 19.30 11.21 4.59
CA LEU A 85 18.37 11.77 5.57
C LEU A 85 18.79 11.50 7.02
N LEU A 86 19.35 10.32 7.32
CA LEU A 86 19.87 9.99 8.65
C LEU A 86 21.14 10.76 9.00
N THR A 87 21.92 11.20 8.01
CA THR A 87 23.11 12.05 8.25
C THR A 87 22.72 13.50 8.62
N ARG A 88 21.44 13.87 8.54
CA ARG A 88 20.94 15.22 8.87
C ARG A 88 20.27 15.33 10.25
N VAL A 89 20.43 14.32 11.11
CA VAL A 89 19.91 14.31 12.50
C VAL A 89 21.05 14.48 13.50
#